data_AF-A0AAU8ZS29-F1
#
_entry.id   AF-A0AAU8ZS29-F1
#
_cell.length_a   1.000
_cell.length_b   1.000
_cell.length_c   1.000
_cell.angle_alpha   90.00
_cell.angle_beta   90.00
_cell.angle_gamma   90.00
#
_symmetry.space_group_name_H-M   'P 1'
#
loop_
_entity.id
_entity.type
_entity.pdbx_description
1 polymer ?
#
loop_
_entity_poly.entity_id
_entity_poly.type
_entity_poly.pdbx_seq_one_letter_code
_entity_poly.pdbx_strand_id
1 'polypeptide(L)'
;MKILFVEDNQQDQLLCFNAVEDFNEDNNCNVVIDCCDNVEAALIKLSGSYYDGAIIDMKLANEGNEGNEVLDEIKRTFRRIPVAIMTGTPDVISPEDFPLVEIYKKGDSEYQSIISELYMIYKTGLTKIMGGKGEIEKKLGEIFINNILPQRSSWMGYAKKDSIKTEKALLRYTLNHLVQLLDNDVETCFPEEMYIYPLISSSISIGCILQKKSNNCYYIIMNPACDLAVRPNGNCNTDRALLVEIQPVEDVFTDFNWSNLSVGNRKELNKLYKNNKTGYYHWLPKVDFFPGGTINFRRVSTYSECELDTDFHKSNLQISPSFIKDIVSRFSSYYARQGQPDIEYDIIAH
;
A
#
# COMPACT_ATOMS: atom_id res chain seq x y z
N MET A 1 9.48 -5.29 -21.94
CA MET A 1 8.16 -5.66 -21.39
C MET A 1 7.59 -6.75 -22.27
N LYS A 2 7.15 -7.88 -21.70
CA LYS A 2 6.54 -8.98 -22.47
C LYS A 2 5.04 -9.04 -22.21
N ILE A 3 4.23 -8.94 -23.24
CA ILE A 3 2.75 -8.96 -23.15
C ILE A 3 2.24 -10.26 -23.77
N LEU A 4 1.37 -10.98 -23.05
CA LEU A 4 0.58 -12.06 -23.63
C LEU A 4 -0.58 -11.43 -24.39
N PHE A 5 -0.79 -11.82 -25.63
CA PHE A 5 -1.91 -11.33 -26.41
C PHE A 5 -2.74 -12.51 -26.92
N VAL A 6 -4.02 -12.55 -26.61
CA VAL A 6 -4.92 -13.66 -26.97
C VAL A 6 -6.05 -13.10 -27.83
N GLU A 7 -6.01 -13.43 -29.11
CA GLU A 7 -6.88 -12.87 -30.15
C GLU A 7 -6.91 -13.84 -31.34
N ASP A 8 -8.08 -14.30 -31.76
CA ASP A 8 -8.23 -15.23 -32.88
C ASP A 8 -8.29 -14.51 -34.24
N ASN A 9 -8.66 -13.24 -34.25
CA ASN A 9 -8.83 -12.45 -35.46
C ASN A 9 -7.49 -11.90 -36.00
N GLN A 10 -7.10 -12.32 -37.21
CA GLN A 10 -5.84 -11.92 -37.85
C GLN A 10 -5.72 -10.40 -38.11
N GLN A 11 -6.83 -9.70 -38.35
CA GLN A 11 -6.80 -8.25 -38.58
C GLN A 11 -6.52 -7.52 -37.26
N ASP A 12 -7.21 -7.90 -36.18
CA ASP A 12 -6.95 -7.38 -34.84
C ASP A 12 -5.52 -7.69 -34.39
N GLN A 13 -5.02 -8.88 -34.75
CA GLN A 13 -3.62 -9.22 -34.51
C GLN A 13 -2.65 -8.24 -35.17
N LEU A 14 -2.85 -7.97 -36.47
CA LEU A 14 -2.01 -7.03 -37.22
C LEU A 14 -2.09 -5.61 -36.65
N LEU A 15 -3.27 -5.15 -36.26
CA LEU A 15 -3.46 -3.83 -35.64
C LEU A 15 -2.66 -3.72 -34.34
N CYS A 16 -2.68 -4.75 -33.49
CA CYS A 16 -1.92 -4.79 -32.26
C CYS A 16 -0.41 -4.79 -32.51
N PHE A 17 0.07 -5.58 -33.49
CA PHE A 17 1.50 -5.61 -33.84
C PHE A 17 1.99 -4.25 -34.35
N ASN A 18 1.26 -3.61 -35.26
CA ASN A 18 1.61 -2.28 -35.79
C ASN A 18 1.66 -1.25 -34.66
N ALA A 19 0.66 -1.25 -33.76
CA ALA A 19 0.65 -0.35 -32.61
C ALA A 19 1.89 -0.55 -31.70
N VAL A 20 2.32 -1.79 -31.49
CA VAL A 20 3.55 -2.05 -30.71
C VAL A 20 4.81 -1.58 -31.42
N GLU A 21 4.89 -1.73 -32.73
CA GLU A 21 6.01 -1.20 -33.53
C GLU A 21 6.06 0.33 -33.41
N ASP A 22 4.96 1.01 -33.70
CA ASP A 22 4.84 2.48 -33.59
C ASP A 22 5.19 2.95 -32.16
N PHE A 23 4.62 2.32 -31.13
CA PHE A 23 4.91 2.67 -29.74
C PHE A 23 6.39 2.51 -29.38
N ASN A 24 7.02 1.42 -29.83
CA ASN A 24 8.44 1.15 -29.57
C ASN A 24 9.34 2.19 -30.23
N GLU A 25 9.02 2.57 -31.47
CA GLU A 25 9.75 3.61 -32.21
C GLU A 25 9.61 4.97 -31.51
N ASP A 26 8.38 5.37 -31.19
CA ASP A 26 8.09 6.67 -30.58
C ASP A 26 8.71 6.83 -29.18
N ASN A 27 8.78 5.75 -28.40
CA ASN A 27 9.22 5.79 -27.01
C ASN A 27 10.62 5.23 -26.76
N ASN A 28 11.31 4.78 -27.82
CA ASN A 28 12.61 4.09 -27.75
C ASN A 28 12.63 3.00 -26.67
N CYS A 29 11.65 2.10 -26.74
CA CYS A 29 11.46 1.01 -25.78
C CYS A 29 11.38 -0.37 -26.46
N ASN A 30 11.21 -1.41 -25.64
CA ASN A 30 11.12 -2.79 -26.11
C ASN A 30 9.93 -3.50 -25.46
N VAL A 31 8.76 -3.31 -26.06
CA VAL A 31 7.53 -4.06 -25.83
C VAL A 31 7.49 -5.20 -26.84
N VAL A 32 7.28 -6.43 -26.35
CA VAL A 32 7.20 -7.65 -27.17
C VAL A 32 5.85 -8.30 -26.94
N ILE A 33 5.14 -8.60 -28.01
CA ILE A 33 3.87 -9.31 -28.01
C ILE A 33 4.10 -10.79 -28.26
N ASP A 34 3.48 -11.62 -27.44
CA ASP A 34 3.46 -13.07 -27.58
C ASP A 34 2.03 -13.51 -27.89
N CYS A 35 1.71 -13.61 -29.18
CA CYS A 35 0.33 -13.80 -29.66
C CYS A 35 -0.12 -15.27 -29.59
N CYS A 36 -1.36 -15.50 -29.16
CA CYS A 36 -2.06 -16.78 -29.13
C CYS A 36 -3.40 -16.60 -29.83
N ASP A 37 -3.74 -17.51 -30.73
CA ASP A 37 -4.97 -17.49 -31.51
C ASP A 37 -6.12 -18.28 -30.86
N ASN A 38 -5.86 -18.95 -29.75
CA ASN A 38 -6.86 -19.74 -29.02
C ASN A 38 -6.47 -19.92 -27.54
N VAL A 39 -7.43 -20.42 -26.76
CA VAL A 39 -7.28 -20.70 -25.32
C VAL A 39 -6.15 -21.69 -25.03
N GLU A 40 -6.09 -22.82 -25.74
CA GLU A 40 -5.09 -23.87 -25.49
C GLU A 40 -3.66 -23.32 -25.60
N ALA A 41 -3.38 -22.56 -26.67
CA ALA A 41 -2.10 -21.90 -26.88
C ALA A 41 -1.79 -20.90 -25.76
N ALA A 42 -2.79 -20.12 -25.31
CA ALA A 42 -2.62 -19.17 -24.21
C ALA A 42 -2.28 -19.88 -22.88
N LEU A 43 -2.96 -20.98 -22.56
CA LEU A 43 -2.72 -21.77 -21.35
C LEU A 43 -1.32 -22.39 -21.34
N ILE A 44 -0.88 -22.96 -22.47
CA ILE A 44 0.48 -23.49 -22.62
C ILE A 44 1.51 -22.39 -22.38
N LYS A 45 1.33 -21.22 -22.99
CA LYS A 45 2.25 -20.09 -22.84
C LYS A 45 2.28 -19.54 -21.42
N LEU A 46 1.11 -19.38 -20.79
CA LEU A 46 1.02 -19.00 -19.38
C LEU A 46 1.83 -19.97 -18.53
N SER A 47 1.66 -21.28 -18.70
CA SER A 47 2.39 -22.29 -17.91
C SER A 47 3.91 -22.20 -18.05
N GLY A 48 4.43 -21.93 -19.25
CA GLY A 48 5.86 -21.97 -19.55
C GLY A 48 6.60 -20.62 -19.43
N SER A 49 5.88 -19.50 -19.40
CA SER A 49 6.45 -18.15 -19.48
C SER A 49 5.93 -17.20 -18.40
N TYR A 50 6.65 -16.08 -18.26
CA TYR A 50 6.25 -14.95 -17.43
C TYR A 50 5.95 -13.77 -18.34
N TYR A 51 4.94 -13.00 -17.95
CA TYR A 51 4.47 -11.84 -18.68
C TYR A 51 4.41 -10.64 -17.72
N ASP A 52 4.54 -9.46 -18.31
CA ASP A 52 4.40 -8.16 -17.64
C ASP A 52 3.00 -7.57 -17.81
N GLY A 53 2.17 -8.19 -18.65
CA GLY A 53 0.78 -7.81 -18.88
C GLY A 53 0.10 -8.78 -19.84
N ALA A 54 -1.21 -8.68 -19.95
CA ALA A 54 -1.98 -9.44 -20.93
C ALA A 54 -3.04 -8.57 -21.62
N ILE A 55 -3.30 -8.85 -22.89
CA ILE A 55 -4.43 -8.32 -23.67
C ILE A 55 -5.23 -9.54 -24.13
N ILE A 56 -6.52 -9.60 -23.78
CA ILE A 56 -7.35 -10.79 -24.01
C ILE A 56 -8.65 -10.37 -24.71
N ASP A 57 -8.97 -11.02 -25.84
CA ASP A 57 -10.33 -11.00 -26.38
C ASP A 57 -11.20 -12.08 -25.70
N MET A 58 -12.48 -11.77 -25.56
CA MET A 58 -13.46 -12.68 -24.96
C MET A 58 -13.97 -13.73 -25.93
N LYS A 59 -14.02 -13.42 -27.21
CA LYS A 59 -14.49 -14.32 -28.26
C LYS A 59 -13.30 -14.95 -28.95
N LEU A 60 -12.92 -16.14 -28.51
CA LEU A 60 -11.79 -16.88 -29.10
C LEU A 60 -12.25 -18.13 -29.85
N ALA A 61 -13.53 -18.48 -29.75
CA ALA A 61 -14.17 -19.47 -30.59
C ALA A 61 -15.67 -19.15 -30.76
N ASN A 62 -16.50 -20.19 -30.91
CA ASN A 62 -17.90 -20.05 -31.32
C ASN A 62 -18.85 -19.60 -30.20
N GLU A 63 -18.54 -19.92 -28.94
CA GLU A 63 -19.38 -19.61 -27.77
C GLU A 63 -19.28 -18.13 -27.40
N GLY A 64 -18.15 -17.48 -27.70
CA GLY A 64 -17.97 -16.04 -27.57
C GLY A 64 -17.65 -15.57 -26.15
N ASN A 65 -17.23 -16.47 -25.28
CA ASN A 65 -16.88 -16.24 -23.88
C ASN A 65 -15.62 -17.00 -23.44
N GLU A 66 -14.91 -17.63 -24.37
CA GLU A 66 -13.77 -18.52 -24.11
C GLU A 66 -12.58 -17.76 -23.49
N GLY A 67 -12.48 -16.44 -23.69
CA GLY A 67 -11.49 -15.60 -22.99
C GLY A 67 -11.58 -15.70 -21.47
N ASN A 68 -12.74 -16.04 -20.90
CA ASN A 68 -12.90 -16.29 -19.46
C ASN A 68 -12.02 -17.44 -18.97
N GLU A 69 -11.77 -18.47 -19.79
CA GLU A 69 -10.91 -19.60 -19.40
C GLU A 69 -9.46 -19.14 -19.17
N VAL A 70 -8.99 -18.16 -19.96
CA VAL A 70 -7.67 -17.56 -19.80
C VAL A 70 -7.62 -16.70 -18.53
N LEU A 71 -8.68 -15.92 -18.27
CA LEU A 71 -8.79 -15.11 -17.05
C LEU A 71 -8.80 -15.99 -15.79
N ASP A 72 -9.55 -17.09 -15.81
CA ASP A 72 -9.61 -18.07 -14.74
C ASP A 72 -8.25 -18.71 -14.47
N GLU A 73 -7.49 -19.02 -15.52
CA GLU A 73 -6.13 -19.56 -15.34
C GLU A 73 -5.18 -18.53 -14.71
N ILE A 74 -5.23 -17.26 -15.14
CA ILE A 74 -4.43 -16.18 -14.55
C ILE A 74 -4.76 -16.04 -13.05
N LYS A 75 -6.04 -16.06 -12.71
CA LYS A 75 -6.52 -16.00 -11.32
C LYS A 75 -6.07 -17.21 -10.51
N ARG A 76 -6.32 -18.42 -11.01
CA ARG A 76 -6.01 -19.70 -10.33
C ARG A 76 -4.52 -19.90 -10.10
N THR A 77 -3.68 -19.39 -11.00
CA THR A 77 -2.21 -19.46 -10.89
C THR A 77 -1.62 -18.28 -10.13
N PHE A 78 -2.45 -17.42 -9.53
CA PHE A 78 -2.05 -16.25 -8.75
C PHE A 78 -1.07 -15.33 -9.49
N ARG A 79 -1.22 -15.22 -10.82
CA ARG A 79 -0.36 -14.38 -11.65
C ARG A 79 -0.76 -12.92 -11.45
N ARG A 80 0.16 -12.15 -10.86
CA ARG A 80 0.00 -10.71 -10.61
C ARG A 80 0.46 -9.91 -11.83
N ILE A 81 -0.24 -10.09 -12.95
CA ILE A 81 0.00 -9.36 -14.20
C ILE A 81 -1.22 -8.48 -14.51
N PRO A 82 -1.06 -7.21 -14.90
CA PRO A 82 -2.18 -6.38 -15.32
C PRO A 82 -2.83 -6.95 -16.59
N VAL A 83 -4.16 -7.00 -16.62
CA VAL A 83 -4.94 -7.56 -17.74
C VAL A 83 -5.83 -6.49 -18.35
N ALA A 84 -5.68 -6.26 -19.65
CA ALA A 84 -6.61 -5.49 -20.46
C ALA A 84 -7.50 -6.45 -21.26
N ILE A 85 -8.81 -6.16 -21.33
CA ILE A 85 -9.73 -6.91 -22.17
C ILE A 85 -10.07 -6.06 -23.40
N MET A 86 -9.88 -6.57 -24.61
CA MET A 86 -10.23 -5.86 -25.85
C MET A 86 -11.25 -6.69 -26.61
N THR A 87 -12.54 -6.32 -26.52
CA THR A 87 -13.61 -7.19 -27.03
C THR A 87 -14.79 -6.45 -27.65
N GLY A 88 -15.50 -7.11 -28.56
CA GLY A 88 -16.79 -6.65 -29.09
C GLY A 88 -18.00 -7.00 -28.22
N THR A 89 -17.84 -7.90 -27.25
CA THR A 89 -18.93 -8.46 -26.43
C THR A 89 -18.60 -8.36 -24.94
N PRO A 90 -18.54 -7.15 -24.35
CA PRO A 90 -18.11 -6.97 -22.95
C PRO A 90 -19.05 -7.62 -21.93
N ASP A 91 -20.32 -7.84 -22.27
CA ASP A 91 -21.32 -8.40 -21.36
C ASP A 91 -21.08 -9.87 -20.99
N VAL A 92 -20.17 -10.56 -21.68
CA VAL A 92 -19.86 -12.00 -21.47
C VAL A 92 -18.71 -12.22 -20.48
N ILE A 93 -18.13 -11.16 -19.95
CA ILE A 93 -17.00 -11.23 -19.01
C ILE A 93 -17.50 -11.73 -17.65
N SER A 94 -16.91 -12.82 -17.19
CA SER A 94 -17.23 -13.47 -15.92
C SER A 94 -15.93 -14.04 -15.36
N PRO A 95 -15.15 -13.23 -14.63
CA PRO A 95 -15.05 -13.40 -13.17
C PRO A 95 -14.91 -12.08 -12.38
N GLU A 96 -15.27 -12.08 -11.10
CA GLU A 96 -14.82 -11.06 -10.12
C GLU A 96 -13.38 -11.40 -9.63
N ASP A 97 -12.62 -10.43 -9.12
CA ASP A 97 -11.28 -10.62 -8.49
C ASP A 97 -10.14 -11.11 -9.40
N PHE A 98 -9.95 -10.50 -10.56
CA PHE A 98 -8.73 -10.64 -11.37
C PHE A 98 -8.05 -9.27 -11.55
N PRO A 99 -6.76 -9.21 -11.92
CA PRO A 99 -6.00 -7.96 -12.01
C PRO A 99 -6.35 -7.13 -13.27
N LEU A 100 -7.65 -6.80 -13.41
CA LEU A 100 -8.20 -6.01 -14.50
C LEU A 100 -7.67 -4.57 -14.44
N VAL A 101 -7.15 -4.10 -15.57
CA VAL A 101 -6.87 -2.68 -15.81
C VAL A 101 -8.16 -2.02 -16.29
N GLU A 102 -8.63 -2.41 -17.48
CA GLU A 102 -9.83 -1.86 -18.10
C GLU A 102 -10.38 -2.82 -19.16
N ILE A 103 -11.67 -2.64 -19.47
CA ILE A 103 -12.37 -3.32 -20.57
C ILE A 103 -12.53 -2.32 -21.71
N TYR A 104 -11.82 -2.57 -22.81
CA TYR A 104 -11.85 -1.78 -24.02
C TYR A 104 -12.79 -2.42 -25.05
N LYS A 105 -13.60 -1.58 -25.70
CA LYS A 105 -14.58 -2.03 -26.67
C LYS A 105 -14.02 -1.90 -28.09
N LYS A 106 -14.03 -3.00 -28.85
CA LYS A 106 -13.58 -3.03 -30.25
C LYS A 106 -14.36 -1.99 -31.07
N GLY A 107 -13.63 -1.17 -31.84
CA GLY A 107 -14.18 -0.07 -32.63
C GLY A 107 -14.25 1.28 -31.91
N ASP A 108 -14.29 1.30 -30.58
CA ASP A 108 -14.30 2.52 -29.77
C ASP A 108 -12.91 2.81 -29.14
N SER A 109 -11.99 1.85 -29.18
CA SER A 109 -10.66 1.91 -28.56
C SER A 109 -9.56 1.43 -29.51
N GLU A 110 -8.34 1.93 -29.29
CA GLU A 110 -7.16 1.59 -30.10
C GLU A 110 -6.16 0.78 -29.27
N TYR A 111 -5.44 -0.16 -29.90
CA TYR A 111 -4.39 -0.92 -29.21
C TYR A 111 -3.29 -0.02 -28.63
N GLN A 112 -3.01 1.12 -29.26
CA GLN A 112 -1.98 2.07 -28.80
C GLN A 112 -2.24 2.57 -27.38
N SER A 113 -3.49 2.87 -27.03
CA SER A 113 -3.82 3.34 -25.67
C SER A 113 -3.61 2.24 -24.64
N ILE A 114 -4.00 1.00 -24.97
CA ILE A 114 -3.84 -0.18 -24.10
C ILE A 114 -2.34 -0.45 -23.85
N ILE A 115 -1.53 -0.43 -24.90
CA ILE A 115 -0.07 -0.65 -24.82
C ILE A 115 0.57 0.44 -23.96
N SER A 116 0.20 1.70 -24.17
CA SER A 116 0.70 2.83 -23.39
C SER A 116 0.39 2.69 -21.91
N GLU A 117 -0.85 2.34 -21.56
CA GLU A 117 -1.26 2.17 -20.16
C GLU A 117 -0.53 1.01 -19.47
N LEU A 118 -0.51 -0.17 -20.11
CA LEU A 118 0.23 -1.33 -19.59
C LEU A 118 1.73 -1.03 -19.45
N TYR A 119 2.30 -0.27 -20.38
CA TYR A 119 3.70 0.15 -20.32
C TYR A 119 3.97 1.13 -19.18
N MET A 120 3.06 2.07 -18.90
CA MET A 120 3.18 2.98 -17.77
C MET A 120 3.10 2.23 -16.44
N ILE A 121 2.20 1.24 -16.32
CA ILE A 121 2.15 0.32 -15.17
C ILE A 121 3.47 -0.44 -15.05
N TYR A 122 4.00 -0.99 -16.14
CA TYR A 122 5.30 -1.69 -16.14
C TYR A 122 6.44 -0.78 -15.68
N LYS A 123 6.43 0.50 -16.08
CA LYS A 123 7.47 1.47 -15.69
C LYS A 123 7.48 1.79 -14.20
N THR A 124 6.36 1.68 -13.49
CA THR A 124 6.34 1.79 -12.02
C THR A 124 7.19 0.71 -11.33
N GLY A 125 7.51 -0.38 -12.04
CA GLY A 125 8.18 -1.55 -11.47
C GLY A 125 7.22 -2.52 -10.80
N LEU A 126 5.90 -2.27 -10.81
CA LEU A 126 4.91 -3.13 -10.15
C LEU A 126 5.10 -4.61 -10.52
N THR A 127 5.19 -4.96 -11.81
CA THR A 127 5.39 -6.36 -12.23
C THR A 127 6.80 -6.89 -11.97
N LYS A 128 7.80 -6.00 -11.91
CA LYS A 128 9.18 -6.35 -11.53
C LYS A 128 9.30 -6.66 -10.03
N ILE A 129 8.38 -6.14 -9.22
CA ILE A 129 8.33 -6.38 -7.77
C ILE A 129 7.40 -7.55 -7.46
N MET A 130 6.18 -7.49 -7.97
CA MET A 130 5.07 -8.37 -7.60
C MET A 130 4.87 -9.57 -8.53
N GLY A 131 5.37 -9.52 -9.77
CA GLY A 131 5.19 -10.60 -10.74
C GLY A 131 5.80 -11.92 -10.24
N GLY A 132 5.46 -13.05 -10.88
CA GLY A 132 5.92 -14.38 -10.43
C GLY A 132 7.44 -14.62 -10.46
N LYS A 133 8.20 -13.69 -11.03
CA LYS A 133 9.68 -13.63 -10.99
C LYS A 133 10.20 -12.32 -10.41
N GLY A 134 9.33 -11.56 -9.76
CA GLY A 134 9.63 -10.25 -9.21
C GLY A 134 10.56 -10.34 -8.00
N GLU A 135 11.04 -9.18 -7.56
CA GLU A 135 11.97 -9.07 -6.44
C GLU A 135 11.43 -9.72 -5.15
N ILE A 136 10.14 -9.60 -4.86
CA ILE A 136 9.53 -10.24 -3.67
C ILE A 136 9.67 -11.77 -3.75
N GLU A 137 9.36 -12.40 -4.88
CA GLU A 137 9.45 -13.85 -5.04
C GLU A 137 10.91 -14.33 -4.91
N LYS A 138 11.87 -13.58 -5.48
CA LYS A 138 13.30 -13.88 -5.30
C LYS A 138 13.71 -13.81 -3.84
N LYS A 139 13.31 -12.75 -3.12
CA LYS A 139 13.60 -12.59 -1.68
C LYS A 139 12.94 -13.66 -0.84
N LEU A 140 11.70 -14.06 -1.14
CA LEU A 140 11.05 -15.18 -0.46
C LEU A 140 11.81 -16.50 -0.67
N GLY A 141 12.33 -16.74 -1.87
CA GLY A 141 13.22 -17.87 -2.16
C GLY A 141 14.51 -17.83 -1.33
N GLU A 142 15.17 -16.68 -1.26
CA GLU A 142 16.35 -16.47 -0.41
C GLU A 142 16.04 -16.75 1.07
N ILE A 143 14.94 -16.19 1.60
CA ILE A 143 14.49 -16.37 2.98
C ILE A 143 14.19 -17.85 3.27
N PHE A 144 13.53 -18.54 2.35
CA PHE A 144 13.21 -19.95 2.51
C PHE A 144 14.47 -20.80 2.65
N ILE A 145 15.43 -20.63 1.74
CA ILE A 145 16.67 -21.41 1.69
C ILE A 145 17.60 -21.08 2.87
N ASN A 146 17.79 -19.80 3.17
CA ASN A 146 18.83 -19.33 4.08
C ASN A 146 18.35 -19.17 5.53
N ASN A 147 17.06 -18.92 5.75
CA ASN A 147 16.55 -18.57 7.08
C ASN A 147 15.55 -19.61 7.63
N ILE A 148 14.60 -20.08 6.81
CA ILE A 148 13.53 -20.98 7.27
C ILE A 148 13.98 -22.45 7.30
N LEU A 149 14.42 -22.98 6.16
CA LEU A 149 14.75 -24.40 5.99
C LEU A 149 15.88 -24.90 6.91
N PRO A 150 16.93 -24.11 7.23
CA PRO A 150 17.97 -24.52 8.18
C PRO A 150 17.42 -24.75 9.59
N GLN A 151 16.33 -24.07 9.95
CA GLN A 151 15.70 -24.15 11.27
C GLN A 151 14.53 -25.14 11.35
N ARG A 152 14.29 -25.94 10.29
CA ARG A 152 13.14 -26.86 10.19
C ARG A 152 12.93 -27.77 11.40
N SER A 153 14.00 -28.20 12.07
CA SER A 153 13.91 -29.07 13.26
C SER A 153 13.13 -28.42 14.41
N SER A 154 13.39 -27.13 14.67
CA SER A 154 12.67 -26.36 15.69
C SER A 154 11.19 -26.19 15.29
N TRP A 155 10.94 -25.83 14.04
CA TRP A 155 9.58 -25.67 13.51
C TRP A 155 8.76 -26.96 13.58
N MET A 156 9.35 -28.10 13.22
CA MET A 156 8.71 -29.41 13.41
C MET A 156 8.41 -29.70 14.89
N GLY A 157 9.29 -29.28 15.80
CA GLY A 157 9.07 -29.39 17.24
C GLY A 157 7.88 -28.56 17.73
N TYR A 158 7.72 -27.33 17.24
CA TYR A 158 6.58 -26.47 17.57
C TYR A 158 5.27 -26.98 16.95
N ALA A 159 5.31 -27.43 15.69
CA ALA A 159 4.14 -27.92 14.98
C ALA A 159 3.52 -29.17 15.64
N LYS A 160 4.34 -30.03 16.25
CA LYS A 160 3.86 -31.17 17.06
C LYS A 160 3.00 -30.76 18.24
N LYS A 161 3.20 -29.55 18.78
CA LYS A 161 2.42 -29.01 19.90
C LYS A 161 1.19 -28.25 19.42
N ASP A 162 1.38 -27.41 18.40
CA ASP A 162 0.34 -26.54 17.84
C ASP A 162 0.73 -26.13 16.41
N SER A 163 0.16 -26.81 15.41
CA SER A 163 0.45 -26.57 14.00
C SER A 163 -0.02 -25.20 13.54
N ILE A 164 -1.24 -24.80 13.91
CA ILE A 164 -1.86 -23.52 13.51
C ILE A 164 -1.05 -22.33 14.04
N LYS A 165 -0.63 -22.38 15.32
CA LYS A 165 0.21 -21.33 15.90
C LYS A 165 1.60 -21.29 15.25
N THR A 166 2.13 -22.46 14.87
CA THR A 166 3.43 -22.56 14.20
C THR A 166 3.39 -21.94 12.82
N GLU A 167 2.34 -22.21 12.03
CA GLU A 167 2.13 -21.58 10.71
C GLU A 167 2.06 -20.05 10.84
N LYS A 168 1.26 -19.55 11.78
CA LYS A 168 1.19 -18.10 12.06
C LYS A 168 2.54 -17.52 12.48
N ALA A 169 3.34 -18.26 13.24
CA ALA A 169 4.68 -17.83 13.65
C ALA A 169 5.68 -17.81 12.49
N LEU A 170 5.63 -18.82 11.62
CA LEU A 170 6.43 -18.88 10.40
C LEU A 170 6.11 -17.70 9.47
N LEU A 171 4.84 -17.37 9.27
CA LEU A 171 4.43 -16.20 8.48
C LEU A 171 5.05 -14.90 9.02
N ARG A 172 4.96 -14.66 10.33
CA ARG A 172 5.60 -13.49 10.97
C ARG A 172 7.11 -13.52 10.83
N TYR A 173 7.72 -14.69 10.96
CA TYR A 173 9.16 -14.86 10.84
C TYR A 173 9.65 -14.53 9.42
N THR A 174 8.95 -15.00 8.39
CA THR A 174 9.22 -14.68 6.98
C THR A 174 9.08 -13.18 6.73
N LEU A 175 8.00 -12.57 7.22
CA LEU A 175 7.77 -11.13 7.04
C LEU A 175 8.88 -10.29 7.67
N ASN A 176 9.37 -10.67 8.85
CA ASN A 176 10.46 -9.94 9.51
C ASN A 176 11.76 -9.95 8.68
N HIS A 177 12.10 -11.07 8.05
CA HIS A 177 13.26 -11.12 7.15
C HIS A 177 13.04 -10.29 5.88
N LEU A 178 11.82 -10.28 5.36
CA LEU A 178 11.49 -9.44 4.21
C LEU A 178 11.63 -7.95 4.55
N VAL A 179 11.11 -7.51 5.69
CA VAL A 179 11.28 -6.13 6.19
C VAL A 179 12.76 -5.80 6.38
N GLN A 180 13.55 -6.70 6.98
CA GLN A 180 14.98 -6.50 7.17
C GLN A 180 15.72 -6.28 5.85
N LEU A 181 15.33 -6.97 4.77
CA LEU A 181 15.95 -6.79 3.47
C LEU A 181 15.60 -5.44 2.84
N LEU A 182 14.38 -4.93 3.09
CA LEU A 182 13.89 -3.66 2.54
C LEU A 182 14.40 -2.44 3.31
N ASP A 183 14.60 -2.56 4.63
CA ASP A 183 15.05 -1.46 5.50
C ASP A 183 16.50 -1.00 5.22
N ASN A 184 17.32 -1.83 4.58
CA ASN A 184 18.75 -1.51 4.37
C ASN A 184 19.03 -0.59 3.17
N ASP A 185 18.02 -0.25 2.35
CA ASP A 185 18.22 0.31 1.01
C ASP A 185 17.74 1.77 0.83
N VAL A 186 17.47 2.55 1.89
CA VAL A 186 16.77 3.84 1.75
C VAL A 186 17.52 5.05 2.34
N GLU A 187 17.87 6.03 1.50
CA GLU A 187 18.32 7.38 1.91
C GLU A 187 17.13 8.32 2.23
N THR A 188 16.01 8.21 1.49
CA THR A 188 14.77 9.02 1.66
C THR A 188 13.53 8.24 1.24
N CYS A 189 12.41 8.40 1.96
CA CYS A 189 11.12 7.77 1.66
C CYS A 189 10.12 8.71 0.97
N PHE A 190 9.20 8.14 0.20
CA PHE A 190 8.02 8.82 -0.34
C PHE A 190 6.92 8.97 0.74
N PRO A 191 6.08 10.03 0.66
CA PRO A 191 4.99 10.27 1.60
C PRO A 191 4.05 9.08 1.87
N GLU A 192 3.74 8.31 0.83
CA GLU A 192 2.83 7.17 0.86
C GLU A 192 3.36 6.05 1.77
N GLU A 193 4.67 5.91 1.89
CA GLU A 193 5.31 4.88 2.74
C GLU A 193 5.02 5.08 4.23
N MET A 194 4.64 6.30 4.64
CA MET A 194 4.26 6.60 6.02
C MET A 194 2.91 5.96 6.42
N TYR A 195 2.12 5.51 5.44
CA TYR A 195 0.75 5.07 5.65
C TYR A 195 0.50 3.63 5.17
N ILE A 196 -0.44 2.96 5.82
CA ILE A 196 -1.07 1.72 5.34
C ILE A 196 -2.51 2.07 4.98
N TYR A 197 -2.85 1.90 3.69
CA TYR A 197 -4.16 2.20 3.14
C TYR A 197 -4.46 1.34 1.89
N PRO A 198 -5.69 0.83 1.72
CA PRO A 198 -6.71 0.68 2.75
C PRO A 198 -6.29 -0.39 3.79
N LEU A 199 -6.90 -0.37 4.97
CA LEU A 199 -6.65 -1.40 5.97
C LEU A 199 -7.44 -2.67 5.63
N ILE A 200 -6.76 -3.82 5.70
CA ILE A 200 -7.38 -5.14 5.53
C ILE A 200 -8.29 -5.48 6.74
N SER A 201 -7.97 -4.95 7.92
CA SER A 201 -8.74 -5.13 9.16
C SER A 201 -9.12 -3.76 9.72
N SER A 202 -10.38 -3.60 10.11
CA SER A 202 -10.85 -2.39 10.81
C SER A 202 -10.53 -2.40 12.31
N SER A 203 -9.73 -3.35 12.79
CA SER A 203 -9.32 -3.42 14.19
C SER A 203 -8.53 -2.17 14.58
N ILE A 204 -8.99 -1.52 15.64
CA ILE A 204 -8.31 -0.36 16.23
C ILE A 204 -6.96 -0.79 16.80
N SER A 205 -5.89 -0.10 16.39
CA SER A 205 -4.55 -0.31 16.90
C SER A 205 -3.77 1.00 16.98
N ILE A 206 -2.60 0.97 17.61
CA ILE A 206 -1.73 2.13 17.69
C ILE A 206 -1.39 2.66 16.29
N GLY A 207 -1.42 3.98 16.14
CA GLY A 207 -1.16 4.64 14.87
C GLY A 207 -2.33 4.64 13.90
N CYS A 208 -3.48 4.00 14.21
CA CYS A 208 -4.68 4.15 13.39
C CYS A 208 -5.13 5.62 13.41
N ILE A 209 -5.58 6.10 12.24
CA ILE A 209 -6.11 7.44 12.07
C ILE A 209 -7.64 7.34 11.94
N LEU A 210 -8.33 8.00 12.86
CA LEU A 210 -9.79 8.07 12.91
C LEU A 210 -10.27 9.44 12.48
N GLN A 211 -11.39 9.48 11.77
CA GLN A 211 -12.09 10.72 11.44
C GLN A 211 -13.35 10.83 12.29
N LYS A 212 -13.50 11.96 12.98
CA LYS A 212 -14.68 12.24 13.80
C LYS A 212 -15.85 12.70 12.91
N LYS A 213 -17.02 12.10 13.10
CA LYS A 213 -18.22 12.32 12.26
C LYS A 213 -18.76 13.75 12.37
N SER A 214 -18.63 14.38 13.54
CA SER A 214 -19.28 15.67 13.81
C SER A 214 -18.61 16.86 13.13
N ASN A 215 -17.31 16.81 12.91
CA ASN A 215 -16.52 17.94 12.42
C ASN A 215 -15.43 17.56 11.41
N ASN A 216 -15.35 16.28 11.01
CA ASN A 216 -14.35 15.74 10.10
C ASN A 216 -12.89 15.92 10.56
N CYS A 217 -12.65 16.22 11.84
CA CYS A 217 -11.31 16.28 12.40
C CYS A 217 -10.68 14.88 12.50
N TYR A 218 -9.38 14.82 12.29
CA TYR A 218 -8.61 13.57 12.34
C TYR A 218 -7.91 13.41 13.68
N TYR A 219 -7.81 12.17 14.13
CA TYR A 219 -7.18 11.78 15.38
C TYR A 219 -6.32 10.55 15.17
N ILE A 220 -5.17 10.48 15.84
CA ILE A 220 -4.31 9.30 15.88
C ILE A 220 -4.44 8.58 17.22
N ILE A 221 -4.52 7.26 17.17
CA ILE A 221 -4.57 6.40 18.37
C ILE A 221 -3.16 6.19 18.91
N MET A 222 -2.95 6.51 20.20
CA MET A 222 -1.65 6.50 20.86
C MET A 222 -1.56 5.55 22.05
N ASN A 223 -2.56 4.70 22.28
CA ASN A 223 -2.43 3.64 23.28
C ASN A 223 -1.24 2.73 22.96
N PRO A 224 -0.48 2.29 23.97
CA PRO A 224 0.44 1.17 23.82
C PRO A 224 -0.25 -0.02 23.14
N ALA A 225 0.45 -0.69 22.22
CA ALA A 225 -0.11 -1.85 21.50
C ALA A 225 -0.59 -2.97 22.44
N CYS A 226 0.02 -3.11 23.62
CA CYS A 226 -0.38 -4.07 24.64
C CYS A 226 -1.71 -3.73 25.32
N ASP A 227 -2.15 -2.47 25.29
CA ASP A 227 -3.39 -2.05 25.93
C ASP A 227 -4.62 -2.41 25.08
N LEU A 228 -4.45 -2.39 23.76
CA LEU A 228 -5.49 -2.67 22.76
C LEU A 228 -5.58 -4.16 22.36
N ALA A 229 -4.77 -5.03 22.96
CA ALA A 229 -4.78 -6.45 22.65
C ALA A 229 -6.00 -7.15 23.27
N VAL A 230 -6.84 -7.76 22.44
CA VAL A 230 -8.01 -8.55 22.87
C VAL A 230 -7.55 -9.83 23.57
N ARG A 231 -7.94 -10.00 24.83
CA ARG A 231 -7.66 -11.21 25.62
C ARG A 231 -8.58 -12.37 25.20
N PRO A 232 -8.28 -13.62 25.60
CA PRO A 232 -9.13 -14.78 25.28
C PRO A 232 -10.59 -14.68 25.74
N ASN A 233 -10.87 -13.78 26.70
CA ASN A 233 -12.22 -13.48 27.20
C ASN A 233 -12.94 -12.37 26.40
N GLY A 234 -12.35 -11.87 25.31
CA GLY A 234 -12.92 -10.84 24.45
C GLY A 234 -12.65 -9.39 24.85
N ASN A 235 -12.03 -9.14 26.01
CA ASN A 235 -11.82 -7.78 26.54
C ASN A 235 -10.37 -7.29 26.33
N CYS A 236 -10.20 -5.98 26.10
CA CYS A 236 -8.90 -5.30 26.09
C CYS A 236 -8.40 -5.00 27.52
N ASN A 237 -7.12 -4.65 27.65
CA ASN A 237 -6.53 -4.22 28.93
C ASN A 237 -7.02 -2.83 29.37
N THR A 238 -7.46 -2.02 28.42
CA THR A 238 -8.03 -0.69 28.64
C THR A 238 -9.47 -0.64 28.16
N ASP A 239 -10.27 0.11 28.89
CA ASP A 239 -11.64 0.49 28.53
C ASP A 239 -11.69 1.79 27.71
N ARG A 240 -10.53 2.44 27.46
CA ARG A 240 -10.45 3.72 26.76
C ARG A 240 -9.31 3.81 25.75
N ALA A 241 -9.61 4.29 24.55
CA ALA A 241 -8.61 4.70 23.57
C ALA A 241 -8.12 6.13 23.83
N LEU A 242 -6.81 6.32 23.81
CA LEU A 242 -6.08 7.58 23.86
C LEU A 242 -5.92 8.12 22.44
N LEU A 243 -6.60 9.23 22.14
CA LEU A 243 -6.58 9.89 20.84
C LEU A 243 -5.87 11.23 20.93
N VAL A 244 -5.08 11.54 19.91
CA VAL A 244 -4.39 12.83 19.76
C VAL A 244 -4.85 13.49 18.47
N GLU A 245 -5.25 14.75 18.55
CA GLU A 245 -5.77 15.49 17.40
C GLU A 245 -4.67 15.76 16.35
N ILE A 246 -5.02 15.57 15.08
CA ILE A 246 -4.25 15.96 13.91
C ILE A 246 -4.86 17.25 13.35
N GLN A 247 -4.12 18.34 13.47
CA GLN A 247 -4.55 19.66 13.02
C GLN A 247 -4.08 19.93 11.58
N PRO A 248 -4.86 20.67 10.78
CA PRO A 248 -4.36 21.30 9.56
C PRO A 248 -3.08 22.11 9.83
N VAL A 249 -2.18 22.18 8.85
CA VAL A 249 -0.93 22.93 9.00
C VAL A 249 -1.23 24.43 9.12
N GLU A 250 -2.29 24.87 8.46
CA GLU A 250 -2.86 26.21 8.49
C GLU A 250 -3.24 26.65 9.91
N ASP A 251 -3.79 25.73 10.71
CA ASP A 251 -4.17 25.99 12.10
C ASP A 251 -2.97 26.08 13.05
N VAL A 252 -1.82 25.52 12.65
CA VAL A 252 -0.54 25.67 13.38
C VAL A 252 0.08 27.03 13.11
N PHE A 253 -0.21 27.63 11.95
CA PHE A 253 0.36 28.90 11.50
C PHE A 253 -0.75 29.88 11.07
N THR A 254 -1.56 30.30 12.03
CA THR A 254 -2.70 31.21 11.79
C THR A 254 -2.29 32.56 11.20
N ASP A 255 -1.07 33.01 11.47
CA ASP A 255 -0.57 34.33 11.07
C ASP A 255 0.05 34.32 9.66
N PHE A 256 0.10 33.16 9.00
CA PHE A 256 0.71 33.05 7.68
C PHE A 256 -0.26 33.49 6.59
N ASN A 257 0.23 34.34 5.70
CA ASN A 257 -0.42 34.55 4.42
C ASN A 257 -0.03 33.40 3.46
N TRP A 258 -0.88 32.39 3.37
CA TRP A 258 -0.67 31.20 2.54
C TRP A 258 -0.58 31.49 1.03
N SER A 259 -1.17 32.61 0.56
CA SER A 259 -1.05 33.04 -0.83
C SER A 259 0.31 33.66 -1.18
N ASN A 260 1.04 34.16 -0.16
CA ASN A 260 2.34 34.80 -0.34
C ASN A 260 3.26 34.57 0.87
N LEU A 261 3.86 33.38 0.93
CA LEU A 261 4.74 32.98 2.02
C LEU A 261 6.11 33.66 1.96
N SER A 262 6.43 34.43 3.01
CA SER A 262 7.76 35.03 3.21
C SER A 262 8.86 33.97 3.37
N VAL A 263 10.12 34.39 3.20
CA VAL A 263 11.29 33.52 3.46
C VAL A 263 11.31 33.01 4.91
N GLY A 264 10.89 33.85 5.86
CA GLY A 264 10.76 33.47 7.27
C GLY A 264 9.71 32.38 7.49
N ASN A 265 8.54 32.54 6.88
CA ASN A 265 7.44 31.57 6.98
C ASN A 265 7.85 30.20 6.40
N ARG A 266 8.57 30.19 5.28
CA ARG A 266 9.12 28.95 4.68
C ARG A 266 10.13 28.25 5.59
N LYS A 267 10.98 29.00 6.30
CA LYS A 267 11.91 28.42 7.29
C LYS A 267 11.17 27.76 8.45
N GLU A 268 10.10 28.37 8.93
CA GLU A 268 9.27 27.80 9.99
C GLU A 268 8.50 26.56 9.53
N LEU A 269 7.97 26.53 8.30
CA LEU A 269 7.37 25.32 7.72
C LEU A 269 8.38 24.19 7.61
N ASN A 270 9.59 24.48 7.12
CA ASN A 270 10.66 23.48 7.03
C ASN A 270 11.03 22.90 8.40
N LYS A 271 10.99 23.70 9.47
CA LYS A 271 11.16 23.16 10.84
C LYS A 271 10.03 22.21 11.21
N LEU A 272 8.78 22.52 10.84
CA LEU A 272 7.64 21.65 11.11
C LEU A 272 7.74 20.32 10.35
N TYR A 273 8.00 20.36 9.03
CA TYR A 273 8.10 19.16 8.19
C TYR A 273 9.28 18.26 8.57
N LYS A 274 10.35 18.85 9.10
CA LYS A 274 11.49 18.10 9.69
C LYS A 274 11.24 17.68 11.14
N ASN A 275 10.02 17.87 11.67
CA ASN A 275 9.67 17.50 13.03
C ASN A 275 10.52 18.18 14.12
N ASN A 276 11.09 19.35 13.80
CA ASN A 276 12.03 20.11 14.64
C ASN A 276 11.49 21.48 15.09
N LYS A 277 10.20 21.78 14.83
CA LYS A 277 9.59 23.06 15.24
C LYS A 277 9.39 23.15 16.76
N THR A 278 8.76 22.14 17.36
CA THR A 278 8.56 22.03 18.81
C THR A 278 8.56 20.56 19.21
N GLY A 279 8.63 20.32 20.52
CA GLY A 279 8.53 18.96 21.07
C GLY A 279 7.14 18.32 21.02
N TYR A 280 6.08 19.09 20.75
CA TYR A 280 4.70 18.61 20.80
C TYR A 280 4.01 18.53 19.44
N TYR A 281 4.68 18.94 18.36
CA TYR A 281 4.15 18.83 17.01
C TYR A 281 4.85 17.73 16.21
N HIS A 282 4.08 16.83 15.62
CA HIS A 282 4.56 15.84 14.66
C HIS A 282 3.80 15.96 13.34
N TRP A 283 4.51 16.30 12.26
CA TRP A 283 3.93 16.48 10.94
C TRP A 283 3.69 15.15 10.22
N LEU A 284 2.56 15.08 9.53
CA LEU A 284 2.12 13.97 8.69
C LEU A 284 1.91 14.51 7.25
N PRO A 285 2.55 13.92 6.23
CA PRO A 285 2.45 14.40 4.85
C PRO A 285 1.06 14.18 4.25
N LYS A 286 0.68 15.06 3.32
CA LYS A 286 -0.51 14.89 2.50
C LYS A 286 -0.25 13.85 1.41
N VAL A 287 -1.24 13.00 1.16
CA VAL A 287 -1.31 12.01 0.06
C VAL A 287 -2.74 12.00 -0.50
N ASP A 288 -2.98 11.31 -1.62
CA ASP A 288 -4.28 11.36 -2.30
C ASP A 288 -5.46 10.91 -1.42
N PHE A 289 -5.24 9.91 -0.56
CA PHE A 289 -6.25 9.35 0.34
C PHE A 289 -6.28 9.99 1.73
N PHE A 290 -5.38 10.94 2.03
CA PHE A 290 -5.30 11.56 3.36
C PHE A 290 -4.78 13.01 3.29
N PRO A 291 -5.51 14.01 3.82
CA PRO A 291 -5.12 15.41 3.71
C PRO A 291 -3.81 15.77 4.42
N GLY A 292 -3.25 14.90 5.26
CA GLY A 292 -2.08 15.21 6.07
C GLY A 292 -2.44 16.07 7.28
N GLY A 293 -1.41 16.60 7.97
CA GLY A 293 -1.60 17.54 9.06
C GLY A 293 -0.47 17.50 10.08
N THR A 294 -0.75 17.94 11.29
CA THR A 294 0.18 17.97 12.40
C THR A 294 -0.48 17.40 13.64
N ILE A 295 0.03 16.27 14.12
CA ILE A 295 -0.32 15.73 15.44
C ILE A 295 0.10 16.74 16.49
N ASN A 296 -0.82 17.18 17.33
CA ASN A 296 -0.53 18.05 18.45
C ASN A 296 -0.64 17.27 19.76
N PHE A 297 0.51 16.87 20.32
CA PHE A 297 0.59 16.10 21.56
C PHE A 297 0.00 16.82 22.79
N ARG A 298 -0.43 18.08 22.67
CA ARG A 298 -1.18 18.78 23.73
C ARG A 298 -2.69 18.52 23.67
N ARG A 299 -3.21 18.11 22.51
CA ARG A 299 -4.64 17.90 22.25
C ARG A 299 -5.00 16.43 22.39
N VAL A 300 -4.86 15.94 23.62
CA VAL A 300 -5.12 14.55 23.99
C VAL A 300 -6.52 14.40 24.56
N SER A 301 -7.19 13.33 24.17
CA SER A 301 -8.54 12.97 24.62
C SER A 301 -8.65 11.46 24.75
N THR A 302 -9.62 10.99 25.53
CA THR A 302 -9.86 9.55 25.70
C THR A 302 -11.32 9.20 25.46
N TYR A 303 -11.55 8.07 24.78
CA TYR A 303 -12.89 7.62 24.39
C TYR A 303 -13.06 6.14 24.70
N SER A 304 -14.23 5.76 25.19
CA SER A 304 -14.67 4.37 25.33
C SER A 304 -14.97 3.73 23.96
N GLU A 305 -15.07 2.41 23.91
CA GLU A 305 -15.43 1.67 22.70
C GLU A 305 -16.75 2.16 22.09
N CYS A 306 -17.80 2.34 22.91
CA CYS A 306 -19.08 2.87 22.47
C CYS A 306 -18.98 4.28 21.86
N GLU A 307 -18.16 5.15 22.45
CA GLU A 307 -17.92 6.50 21.92
C GLU A 307 -17.16 6.44 20.59
N LEU A 308 -16.20 5.52 20.42
CA LEU A 308 -15.48 5.34 19.16
C LEU A 308 -16.43 4.90 18.03
N ASP A 309 -17.27 3.90 18.29
CA ASP A 309 -18.24 3.41 17.31
C ASP A 309 -19.28 4.48 16.93
N THR A 310 -19.69 5.28 17.91
CA THR A 310 -20.71 6.32 17.73
C THR A 310 -20.15 7.56 17.05
N ASP A 311 -19.00 8.07 17.49
CA ASP A 311 -18.50 9.39 17.11
C ASP A 311 -17.52 9.36 15.93
N PHE A 312 -16.93 8.20 15.60
CA PHE A 312 -15.88 8.09 14.59
C PHE A 312 -16.25 7.14 13.45
N HIS A 313 -15.76 7.46 12.26
CA HIS A 313 -15.79 6.51 11.15
C HIS A 313 -14.85 5.33 11.42
N LYS A 314 -15.18 4.15 10.89
CA LYS A 314 -14.28 2.98 10.96
C LYS A 314 -12.93 3.33 10.36
N SER A 315 -11.85 2.94 11.05
CA SER A 315 -10.49 3.19 10.58
C SER A 315 -10.24 2.48 9.25
N ASN A 316 -9.70 3.22 8.28
CA ASN A 316 -9.17 2.66 7.04
C ASN A 316 -7.72 3.12 6.76
N LEU A 317 -7.08 3.75 7.75
CA LEU A 317 -5.77 4.37 7.61
C LEU A 317 -4.95 4.16 8.87
N GLN A 318 -3.68 3.81 8.73
CA GLN A 318 -2.76 3.64 9.84
C GLN A 318 -1.37 4.13 9.47
N ILE A 319 -0.62 4.65 10.44
CA ILE A 319 0.82 4.92 10.27
C ILE A 319 1.58 3.59 10.18
N SER A 320 2.45 3.46 9.19
CA SER A 320 3.22 2.23 8.99
C SER A 320 4.20 1.96 10.14
N PRO A 321 4.51 0.68 10.45
CA PRO A 321 5.33 0.28 11.60
C PRO A 321 6.72 0.93 11.68
N SER A 322 7.31 1.29 10.53
CA SER A 322 8.63 1.93 10.48
C SER A 322 8.60 3.36 11.04
N PHE A 323 7.47 4.05 10.93
CA PHE A 323 7.33 5.47 11.30
C PHE A 323 6.66 5.65 12.67
N ILE A 324 5.75 4.75 13.06
CA ILE A 324 5.02 4.88 14.33
C ILE A 324 5.94 4.90 15.55
N LYS A 325 7.09 4.22 15.49
CA LYS A 325 8.10 4.19 16.57
C LYS A 325 8.60 5.58 16.92
N ASP A 326 8.86 6.44 15.92
CA ASP A 326 9.31 7.81 16.15
C ASP A 326 8.19 8.65 16.76
N ILE A 327 6.95 8.55 16.24
CA ILE A 327 5.79 9.27 16.81
C ILE A 327 5.60 8.92 18.28
N VAL A 328 5.62 7.63 18.62
CA VAL A 328 5.47 7.13 20.00
C VAL A 328 6.62 7.59 20.88
N SER A 329 7.86 7.55 20.38
CA SER A 329 9.03 8.06 21.09
C SER A 329 8.89 9.56 21.39
N ARG A 330 8.51 10.38 20.40
CA ARG A 330 8.32 11.83 20.57
C ARG A 330 7.16 12.16 21.51
N PHE A 331 6.05 11.43 21.42
CA PHE A 331 4.91 11.56 22.33
C PHE A 331 5.32 11.26 23.78
N SER A 332 5.98 10.12 24.00
CA SER A 332 6.47 9.72 25.33
C SER A 332 7.49 10.72 25.88
N SER A 333 8.43 11.17 25.05
CA SER A 333 9.44 12.16 25.41
C SER A 333 8.82 13.52 25.76
N TYR A 334 7.71 13.90 25.13
CA TYR A 334 7.01 15.13 25.45
C TYR A 334 6.32 15.04 26.82
N TYR A 335 5.61 13.94 27.07
CA TYR A 335 4.86 13.74 28.32
C TYR A 335 5.73 13.43 29.53
N ALA A 336 6.94 12.90 29.32
CA ALA A 336 7.89 12.63 30.40
C ALA A 336 8.66 13.89 30.88
N ARG A 337 8.46 15.06 30.27
CA ARG A 337 9.18 16.28 30.63
C ARG A 337 8.83 16.71 32.04
N GLN A 338 9.85 16.86 32.88
CA GLN A 338 9.74 17.55 34.15
C GLN A 338 10.06 19.03 33.91
N GLY A 339 9.10 19.91 34.21
CA GLY A 339 9.33 21.35 34.16
C GLY A 339 10.21 21.77 35.33
N GLN A 340 11.14 22.69 35.09
CA GLN A 340 11.80 23.45 36.13
C GLN A 340 11.23 24.88 36.08
N PRO A 341 10.83 25.49 37.21
CA PRO A 341 10.47 26.90 37.23
C PRO A 341 11.65 27.76 36.76
N ASP A 342 11.36 28.81 36.01
CA ASP A 342 12.37 29.82 35.69
C ASP A 342 12.83 30.48 37.00
N ILE A 343 14.13 30.45 37.25
CA ILE A 343 14.73 31.09 38.42
C ILE A 343 14.92 32.56 38.08
N GLU A 344 14.33 33.44 38.87
CA GLU A 344 14.49 34.90 38.73
C GLU A 344 15.91 35.30 39.12
N TYR A 345 16.82 35.24 38.15
CA TYR A 345 18.24 35.53 38.35
C TYR A 345 18.51 37.01 38.66
N ASP A 346 17.57 37.90 38.32
CA ASP A 346 17.65 39.33 38.64
C ASP A 346 17.64 39.60 40.16
N ILE A 347 17.09 38.68 40.97
CA ILE A 347 17.11 38.78 42.45
C ILE A 347 18.38 38.17 43.06
N ILE A 348 19.16 37.39 42.29
CA ILE A 348 20.35 36.67 42.78
C ILE A 348 21.62 37.51 42.59
N ALA A 349 21.57 38.58 41.80
CA ALA A 349 22.68 39.50 41.61
C ALA A 349 22.75 40.58 42.73
N HIS A 350 23.30 40.21 43.88
CA HIS A 350 23.85 41.15 44.88
C HIS A 350 25.27 40.77 45.29
#